data_AF-A0A937G388-F1
#
_entry.id   AF-A0A937G388-F1
#
_cell.length_a   1.000
_cell.length_b   1.000
_cell.length_c   1.000
_cell.angle_alpha   90.00
_cell.angle_beta   90.00
_cell.angle_gamma   90.00
#
_symmetry.space_group_name_H-M   'P 1'
#
loop_
_entity.id
_entity.type
_entity.pdbx_description
1 polymer ?
#
loop_
_entity_poly.entity_id
_entity_poly.type
_entity_poly.pdbx_seq_one_letter_code
_entity_poly.pdbx_strand_id
1 'polypeptide(L)'
;MKSIIKSVLLSIGLVLFMPLLLRAQSSGVVVDKIITKVDNYIVLKSDLETTYLNYLASGNPATPDAKCRILAQLISQKLMVAKAEIDSVIVTDLEVDNNLDRRMQMILSQYGGSAEQLEEYYGKTVEEFQADIRDQIKEQLVVQRMQETITSGIKVTPSEVKKFFNSIPQDSLPYFSTEVEVAQIVKIPTVGKEQIGAAKKKLNDIRARVIAGESFEALAKEYSQDPGSAKYGGNLGFARRGIMAPEFEAAALKLKPNEISSPFETQFGVHIVQLLERRGNEYNSRHILLMAEPSSDDMLDAENFLDSLKTKVQADSITFEKAAKEYSDDSYTAGNGGFFMDDLGGTRVSVEDLDPVVFFTLDSMQVGQISKPIKFRTDGGKEAVRILYYKSKIKPHQANLNDDWQKIQAAALNQKKSKALNEWFNKAREDVFISIDEAYDYCGIMN
;
A
#
# COMPACT_ATOMS: atom_id res chain seq x y z
N MET A 1 47.46 -14.18 80.70
CA MET A 1 48.22 -12.91 80.78
C MET A 1 47.27 -11.82 80.31
N LYS A 2 46.65 -11.03 81.21
CA LYS A 2 47.10 -9.67 81.62
C LYS A 2 47.58 -8.87 80.39
N SER A 3 47.07 -7.69 80.02
CA SER A 3 46.36 -6.61 80.73
C SER A 3 46.30 -5.42 79.73
N ILE A 4 45.24 -4.62 79.59
CA ILE A 4 45.08 -3.20 80.03
C ILE A 4 43.89 -2.67 79.21
N ILE A 5 42.70 -2.36 79.76
CA ILE A 5 42.26 -1.15 80.52
C ILE A 5 41.89 0.05 79.61
N LYS A 6 40.58 0.40 79.68
CA LYS A 6 39.89 1.73 79.67
C LYS A 6 40.21 2.66 78.47
N SER A 7 39.26 3.40 77.88
CA SER A 7 38.32 4.33 78.51
C SER A 7 37.33 4.87 77.47
N VAL A 8 36.10 5.08 77.92
CA VAL A 8 35.06 5.89 77.28
C VAL A 8 35.49 7.36 77.26
N LEU A 9 35.30 8.07 76.14
CA LEU A 9 35.03 9.51 76.15
C LEU A 9 34.36 9.98 74.85
N LEU A 10 33.23 10.63 75.09
CA LEU A 10 32.32 11.37 74.23
C LEU A 10 33.06 12.48 73.45
N SER A 11 32.83 12.60 72.14
CA SER A 11 33.02 13.89 71.44
C SER A 11 32.18 13.96 70.16
N ILE A 12 31.29 14.94 70.18
CA ILE A 12 30.45 15.46 69.08
C ILE A 12 31.38 16.02 68.00
N GLY A 13 31.18 15.60 66.75
CA GLY A 13 31.99 16.03 65.60
C GLY A 13 31.17 16.14 64.31
N LEU A 14 30.58 17.32 64.11
CA LEU A 14 30.42 18.02 62.83
C LEU A 14 30.10 17.17 61.57
N VAL A 15 28.81 17.01 61.28
CA VAL A 15 28.35 16.56 59.95
C VAL A 15 28.63 17.67 58.95
N LEU A 16 29.67 17.49 58.12
CA LEU A 16 29.98 18.34 56.98
C LEU A 16 28.84 18.25 55.94
N PHE A 17 28.16 19.37 55.74
CA PHE A 17 27.20 19.59 54.67
C PHE A 17 27.96 19.68 53.34
N MET A 18 27.96 18.61 52.56
CA MET A 18 28.54 18.59 51.22
C MET A 18 27.52 19.19 50.24
N PRO A 19 27.80 20.30 49.55
CA PRO A 19 26.84 20.86 48.61
C PRO A 19 26.76 19.95 47.39
N LEU A 20 25.58 19.42 47.11
CA LEU A 20 25.25 18.84 45.81
C LEU A 20 25.39 19.96 44.77
N LEU A 21 26.45 19.89 43.96
CA LEU A 21 26.50 20.60 42.70
C LEU A 21 25.47 19.95 41.77
N LEU A 22 24.26 20.51 41.76
CA LEU A 22 23.30 20.35 40.66
C LEU A 22 24.00 20.84 39.38
N ARG A 23 24.57 19.91 38.61
CA ARG A 23 24.83 20.17 37.19
C ARG A 23 23.46 20.27 36.53
N ALA A 24 23.03 21.49 36.24
CA ALA A 24 22.05 21.73 35.21
C ALA A 24 22.58 21.05 33.93
N GLN A 25 21.98 19.92 33.55
CA GLN A 25 22.08 19.47 32.17
C GLN A 25 21.32 20.51 31.36
N SER A 26 22.04 21.44 30.76
CA SER A 26 21.53 22.09 29.56
C SER A 26 21.36 20.96 28.55
N SER A 27 20.14 20.46 28.40
CA SER A 27 19.70 19.79 27.18
C SER A 27 19.79 20.83 26.07
N GLY A 28 21.01 21.04 25.57
CA GLY A 28 21.25 21.85 24.39
C GLY A 28 20.36 21.29 23.29
N VAL A 29 19.65 22.18 22.60
CA VAL A 29 18.95 21.86 21.36
C VAL A 29 19.96 21.14 20.48
N VAL A 30 19.68 19.88 20.14
CA VAL A 30 20.49 19.14 19.17
C VAL A 30 20.22 19.81 17.83
N VAL A 31 21.05 20.78 17.47
CA VAL A 31 20.94 21.47 16.19
C VAL A 31 21.37 20.48 15.12
N ASP A 32 20.43 20.13 14.25
CA ASP A 32 20.70 19.26 13.11
C ASP A 32 21.69 19.93 12.16
N LYS A 33 22.69 19.16 11.70
CA LYS A 33 23.80 19.70 10.92
C LYS A 33 23.41 19.74 9.45
N ILE A 34 23.56 20.90 8.81
CA ILE A 34 23.51 21.02 7.36
C ILE A 34 24.78 20.40 6.78
N ILE A 35 24.62 19.40 5.92
CA ILE A 35 25.76 18.70 5.27
C ILE A 35 25.88 19.04 3.79
N THR A 36 24.83 19.59 3.17
CA THR A 36 24.89 20.12 1.82
C THR A 36 23.94 21.29 1.67
N LYS A 37 24.35 22.31 0.90
CA LYS A 37 23.52 23.42 0.45
C LYS A 37 23.44 23.41 -1.07
N VAL A 38 22.23 23.51 -1.62
CA VAL A 38 21.92 23.57 -3.05
C VAL A 38 21.02 24.79 -3.27
N ASP A 39 21.60 25.93 -3.64
CA ASP A 39 20.96 27.26 -3.60
C ASP A 39 20.21 27.52 -2.29
N ASN A 40 18.87 27.56 -2.34
CA ASN A 40 17.98 27.81 -1.21
C ASN A 40 17.62 26.53 -0.42
N TYR A 41 18.00 25.36 -0.93
CA TYR A 41 17.71 24.07 -0.33
C TYR A 41 18.90 23.52 0.43
N ILE A 42 18.61 22.70 1.42
CA ILE A 42 19.60 22.07 2.29
C ILE A 42 19.35 20.58 2.39
N VAL A 43 20.42 19.81 2.54
CA VAL A 43 20.38 18.41 2.98
C VAL A 43 20.90 18.37 4.41
N LEU A 44 20.08 17.84 5.31
CA LEU A 44 20.45 17.68 6.71
C LEU A 44 21.15 16.36 6.95
N LYS A 45 21.92 16.29 8.04
CA LYS A 45 22.54 15.06 8.48
C LYS A 45 21.48 14.02 8.84
N SER A 46 20.39 14.43 9.48
CA SER A 46 19.27 13.54 9.82
C SER A 46 18.61 12.93 8.58
N ASP A 47 18.48 13.67 7.47
CA ASP A 47 17.92 13.16 6.21
C ASP A 47 18.76 11.98 5.69
N LEU A 48 20.08 12.16 5.66
CA LEU A 48 21.03 11.13 5.23
C LEU A 48 20.99 9.91 6.16
N GLU A 49 21.02 10.14 7.47
CA GLU A 49 21.03 9.05 8.45
C GLU A 49 19.72 8.27 8.45
N THR A 50 18.57 8.95 8.41
CA THR A 50 17.25 8.32 8.33
C THR A 50 17.10 7.50 7.05
N THR A 51 17.50 8.05 5.91
CA THR A 51 17.44 7.34 4.63
C THR A 51 18.37 6.13 4.61
N TYR A 52 19.57 6.25 5.19
CA TYR A 52 20.51 5.14 5.32
C TYR A 52 19.99 4.04 6.25
N LEU A 53 19.37 4.39 7.38
CA LEU A 53 18.75 3.42 8.28
C LEU A 53 17.60 2.66 7.61
N ASN A 54 16.76 3.35 6.83
CA ASN A 54 15.70 2.71 6.05
C ASN A 54 16.27 1.75 5.00
N TYR A 55 17.35 2.15 4.30
CA TYR A 55 18.06 1.29 3.37
C TYR A 55 18.54 -0.01 4.03
N LEU A 56 19.10 0.07 5.25
CA LEU A 56 19.53 -1.11 6.01
C LEU A 56 18.36 -1.95 6.52
N ALA A 57 17.26 -1.31 6.97
CA ALA A 57 16.07 -2.00 7.44
C ALA A 57 15.40 -2.85 6.35
N SER A 58 15.56 -2.46 5.07
CA SER A 58 15.13 -3.27 3.92
C SER A 58 16.05 -4.46 3.59
N GLY A 59 17.05 -4.77 4.43
CA GLY A 59 17.96 -5.90 4.27
C GLY A 59 19.17 -5.63 3.36
N ASN A 60 19.41 -4.38 2.95
CA ASN A 60 20.53 -4.06 2.08
C ASN A 60 21.87 -4.01 2.84
N PRO A 61 23.01 -4.28 2.18
CA PRO A 61 24.31 -4.35 2.85
C PRO A 61 24.84 -2.97 3.25
N ALA A 62 25.34 -2.88 4.49
CA ALA A 62 26.03 -1.71 5.01
C ALA A 62 27.40 -1.54 4.35
N THR A 63 27.46 -0.74 3.28
CA THR A 63 28.71 -0.42 2.57
C THR A 63 29.01 1.08 2.68
N PRO A 64 30.28 1.49 2.79
CA PRO A 64 30.65 2.92 2.80
C PRO A 64 30.10 3.67 1.56
N ASP A 65 30.11 2.99 0.42
CA ASP A 65 29.59 3.50 -0.85
C ASP A 65 28.07 3.74 -0.84
N ALA A 66 27.29 2.92 -0.11
CA ALA A 66 25.84 3.11 0.00
C ALA A 66 25.47 4.47 0.60
N LYS A 67 26.21 4.93 1.62
CA LYS A 67 25.95 6.23 2.24
C LYS A 67 26.25 7.38 1.27
N CYS A 68 27.32 7.26 0.48
CA CYS A 68 27.65 8.24 -0.58
C CYS A 68 26.59 8.29 -1.67
N ARG A 69 26.08 7.14 -2.13
CA ARG A 69 24.99 7.08 -3.12
C ARG A 69 23.71 7.75 -2.61
N ILE A 70 23.35 7.53 -1.36
CA ILE A 70 22.18 8.18 -0.76
C ILE A 70 22.38 9.69 -0.67
N LEU A 71 23.56 10.16 -0.24
CA LEU A 71 23.85 11.59 -0.24
C LEU A 71 23.76 12.19 -1.65
N ALA A 72 24.35 11.53 -2.66
CA ALA A 72 24.25 11.97 -4.06
C ALA A 72 22.80 12.02 -4.55
N GLN A 73 21.96 11.06 -4.14
CA GLN A 73 20.53 11.07 -4.46
C GLN A 73 19.80 12.25 -3.82
N LEU A 74 20.04 12.54 -2.53
CA LEU A 74 19.44 13.68 -1.83
C LEU A 74 19.84 15.01 -2.48
N ILE A 75 21.12 15.15 -2.84
CA ILE A 75 21.63 16.33 -3.56
C ILE A 75 20.97 16.45 -4.93
N SER A 76 20.83 15.34 -5.66
CA SER A 76 20.15 15.31 -6.96
C SER A 76 18.69 15.75 -6.86
N GLN A 77 17.98 15.33 -5.82
CA GLN A 77 16.61 15.77 -5.56
C GLN A 77 16.56 17.28 -5.32
N LYS A 78 17.41 17.82 -4.42
CA LYS A 78 17.45 19.27 -4.16
C LYS A 78 17.84 20.08 -5.41
N LEU A 79 18.75 19.56 -6.24
CA LEU A 79 19.10 20.18 -7.51
C LEU A 79 17.91 20.21 -8.48
N MET A 80 17.11 19.13 -8.55
CA MET A 80 15.89 19.12 -9.35
C MET A 80 14.87 20.14 -8.89
N VAL A 81 14.73 20.37 -7.58
CA VAL A 81 13.83 21.42 -7.06
C VAL A 81 14.35 22.81 -7.43
N ALA A 82 15.63 23.11 -7.19
CA ALA A 82 16.25 24.38 -7.57
C ALA A 82 16.13 24.66 -9.07
N LYS A 83 16.37 23.65 -9.90
CA LYS A 83 16.22 23.77 -11.35
C LYS A 83 14.79 23.92 -11.81
N ALA A 84 13.84 23.23 -11.17
CA ALA A 84 12.44 23.38 -11.50
C ALA A 84 11.96 24.83 -11.28
N GLU A 85 12.47 25.53 -10.26
CA GLU A 85 12.17 26.96 -10.08
C GLU A 85 12.71 27.82 -11.23
N ILE A 86 13.94 27.56 -11.68
CA ILE A 86 14.59 28.28 -12.79
C ILE A 86 13.87 27.99 -14.13
N ASP A 87 13.58 26.71 -14.39
CA ASP A 87 12.99 26.22 -15.63
C ASP A 87 11.45 26.35 -15.64
N SER A 88 10.87 26.95 -14.59
CA SER A 88 9.43 27.17 -14.43
C SER A 88 8.60 25.89 -14.50
N VAL A 89 9.11 24.79 -13.94
CA VAL A 89 8.38 23.54 -13.76
C VAL A 89 7.55 23.62 -12.47
N ILE A 90 6.27 23.96 -12.64
CA ILE A 90 5.37 24.29 -11.52
C ILE A 90 4.48 23.08 -11.16
N VAL A 91 4.29 22.89 -9.86
CA VAL A 91 3.24 22.05 -9.27
C VAL A 91 2.21 22.96 -8.61
N THR A 92 0.93 22.71 -8.86
CA THR A 92 -0.15 23.54 -8.32
C THR A 92 -0.44 23.20 -6.86
N ASP A 93 -0.93 24.17 -6.08
CA ASP A 93 -1.33 23.92 -4.68
C ASP A 93 -2.40 22.83 -4.56
N LEU A 94 -3.33 22.78 -5.52
CA LEU A 94 -4.36 21.73 -5.57
C LEU A 94 -3.74 20.32 -5.68
N GLU A 95 -2.67 20.15 -6.46
CA GLU A 95 -1.97 18.87 -6.55
C GLU A 95 -1.26 18.51 -5.26
N VAL A 96 -0.64 19.50 -4.59
CA VAL A 96 -0.01 19.31 -3.28
C VAL A 96 -1.05 18.89 -2.26
N ASP A 97 -2.17 19.61 -2.16
CA ASP A 97 -3.20 19.38 -1.16
C ASP A 97 -3.88 18.01 -1.37
N ASN A 98 -4.14 17.61 -2.62
CA ASN A 98 -4.67 16.26 -2.92
C ASN A 98 -3.68 15.12 -2.57
N ASN A 99 -2.37 15.34 -2.71
CA ASN A 99 -1.37 14.36 -2.30
C ASN A 99 -1.19 14.34 -0.78
N LEU A 100 -1.26 15.50 -0.13
CA LEU A 100 -1.26 15.64 1.32
C LEU A 100 -2.44 14.88 1.94
N ASP A 101 -3.65 15.07 1.44
CA ASP A 101 -4.84 14.37 1.93
C ASP A 101 -4.68 12.85 1.82
N ARG A 102 -4.20 12.34 0.67
CA ARG A 102 -3.92 10.91 0.48
C ARG A 102 -2.85 10.40 1.44
N ARG A 103 -1.78 11.17 1.64
CA ARG A 103 -0.70 10.82 2.57
C ARG A 103 -1.20 10.78 4.01
N MET A 104 -2.02 11.74 4.40
CA MET A 104 -2.64 11.80 5.73
C MET A 104 -3.58 10.64 5.97
N GLN A 105 -4.38 10.24 4.99
CA GLN A 105 -5.23 9.05 5.10
C GLN A 105 -4.41 7.77 5.34
N MET A 106 -3.30 7.59 4.61
CA MET A 106 -2.41 6.46 4.85
C MET A 106 -1.81 6.49 6.25
N ILE A 107 -1.33 7.64 6.71
CA ILE A 107 -0.77 7.81 8.06
C ILE A 107 -1.85 7.50 9.10
N LEU A 108 -3.02 8.13 9.03
CA LEU A 108 -4.13 7.88 9.96
C LEU A 108 -4.51 6.40 10.00
N SER A 109 -4.55 5.71 8.86
CA SER A 109 -4.86 4.27 8.82
C SER A 109 -3.86 3.40 9.56
N GLN A 110 -2.59 3.81 9.64
CA GLN A 110 -1.55 3.10 10.41
C GLN A 110 -1.64 3.38 11.91
N TYR A 111 -2.14 4.56 12.29
CA TYR A 111 -2.22 5.03 13.68
C TYR A 111 -3.64 4.97 14.26
N GLY A 112 -4.46 4.00 13.84
CA GLY A 112 -5.77 3.70 14.44
C GLY A 112 -6.95 4.50 13.88
N GLY A 113 -6.73 5.32 12.86
CA GLY A 113 -7.78 5.96 12.04
C GLY A 113 -8.37 7.24 12.62
N SER A 114 -7.83 7.77 13.71
CA SER A 114 -8.32 8.98 14.37
C SER A 114 -7.25 10.08 14.44
N ALA A 115 -7.70 11.34 14.30
CA ALA A 115 -6.85 12.52 14.45
C ALA A 115 -6.24 12.57 15.86
N GLU A 116 -7.05 12.30 16.88
CA GLU A 116 -6.64 12.37 18.28
C GLU A 116 -5.49 11.41 18.61
N GLN A 117 -5.49 10.21 18.03
CA GLN A 117 -4.40 9.24 18.22
C GLN A 117 -3.09 9.66 17.55
N LEU A 118 -3.20 10.27 16.36
CA LEU A 118 -2.04 10.84 15.69
C LEU A 118 -1.45 12.00 16.49
N GLU A 119 -2.30 12.87 17.02
CA GLU A 119 -1.90 13.99 17.87
C GLU A 119 -1.27 13.52 19.18
N GLU A 120 -1.79 12.48 19.82
CA GLU A 120 -1.19 11.86 21.01
C GLU A 120 0.19 11.28 20.73
N TYR A 121 0.36 10.61 19.58
CA TYR A 121 1.62 9.98 19.21
C TYR A 121 2.72 11.00 18.86
N TYR A 122 2.39 12.02 18.05
CA TYR A 122 3.35 13.02 17.58
C TYR A 122 3.46 14.26 18.49
N GLY A 123 2.52 14.45 19.42
CA GLY A 123 2.47 15.62 20.30
C GLY A 123 2.22 16.94 19.56
N LYS A 124 1.65 16.89 18.35
CA LYS A 124 1.34 18.03 17.48
C LYS A 124 -0.08 17.89 16.95
N THR A 125 -0.74 19.01 16.67
CA THR A 125 -2.06 18.98 16.02
C THR A 125 -1.95 18.43 14.59
N VAL A 126 -3.05 17.90 14.06
CA VAL A 126 -3.10 17.44 12.65
C VAL A 126 -2.70 18.56 11.68
N GLU A 127 -3.11 19.80 11.95
CA GLU A 127 -2.78 20.96 11.13
C GLU A 127 -1.28 21.28 11.14
N GLU A 128 -0.64 21.25 12.32
CA GLU A 128 0.81 21.42 12.44
C GLU A 128 1.56 20.29 11.72
N PHE A 129 1.10 19.05 11.87
CA PHE A 129 1.70 17.91 11.19
C PHE A 129 1.56 18.01 9.66
N GLN A 130 0.38 18.41 9.17
CA GLN A 130 0.14 18.66 7.76
C GLN A 130 1.07 19.76 7.22
N ALA A 131 1.24 20.85 7.96
CA ALA A 131 2.15 21.93 7.60
C ALA A 131 3.60 21.43 7.49
N ASP A 132 4.06 20.61 8.44
CA ASP A 132 5.42 20.05 8.45
C ASP A 132 5.71 19.19 7.22
N ILE A 133 4.74 18.41 6.74
CA ILE A 133 4.94 17.49 5.61
C ILE A 133 4.55 18.10 4.25
N ARG A 134 3.80 19.22 4.23
CA ARG A 134 3.32 19.84 2.98
C ARG A 134 4.48 20.25 2.07
N ASP A 135 5.52 20.86 2.65
CA ASP A 135 6.70 21.27 1.89
C ASP A 135 7.47 20.07 1.32
N GLN A 136 7.60 19.00 2.10
CA GLN A 136 8.22 17.75 1.63
C GLN A 136 7.42 17.12 0.47
N ILE A 137 6.10 17.11 0.54
CA ILE A 137 5.23 16.62 -0.54
C ILE A 137 5.38 17.50 -1.77
N LYS A 138 5.39 18.83 -1.60
CA LYS A 138 5.59 19.77 -2.71
C LYS A 138 6.93 19.51 -3.41
N GLU A 139 8.02 19.43 -2.66
CA GLU A 139 9.35 19.11 -3.22
C GLU A 139 9.33 17.76 -3.95
N GLN A 140 8.73 16.71 -3.36
CA GLN A 140 8.62 15.40 -4.00
C GLN A 140 7.86 15.47 -5.34
N LEU A 141 6.74 16.19 -5.39
CA LEU A 141 5.97 16.36 -6.62
C LEU A 141 6.75 17.15 -7.67
N VAL A 142 7.50 18.18 -7.26
CA VAL A 142 8.37 18.95 -8.14
C VAL A 142 9.46 18.06 -8.73
N VAL A 143 10.12 17.23 -7.92
CA VAL A 143 11.11 16.24 -8.37
C VAL A 143 10.49 15.27 -9.38
N GLN A 144 9.30 14.72 -9.09
CA GLN A 144 8.60 13.82 -10.01
C GLN A 144 8.29 14.51 -11.34
N ARG A 145 7.71 15.72 -11.30
CA ARG A 145 7.41 16.51 -12.50
C ARG A 145 8.67 16.82 -13.31
N MET A 146 9.76 17.15 -12.63
CA MET A 146 11.04 17.44 -13.29
C MET A 146 11.61 16.20 -13.96
N GLN A 147 11.61 15.05 -13.28
CA GLN A 147 12.02 13.77 -13.86
C GLN A 147 11.18 13.38 -15.08
N GLU A 148 9.86 13.56 -15.00
CA GLU A 148 8.94 13.36 -16.12
C GLU A 148 9.26 14.31 -17.27
N THR A 149 9.52 15.58 -16.99
CA THR A 149 9.88 16.59 -18.00
C THR A 149 11.17 16.21 -18.73
N ILE A 150 12.21 15.82 -17.98
CA ILE A 150 13.51 15.40 -18.53
C ILE A 150 13.37 14.13 -19.37
N THR A 151 12.55 13.18 -18.91
CA THR A 151 12.43 11.87 -19.55
C THR A 151 11.30 11.77 -20.56
N SER A 152 10.51 12.85 -20.71
CA SER A 152 9.41 12.93 -21.67
C SER A 152 9.93 12.76 -23.09
N GLY A 153 9.26 11.90 -23.85
CA GLY A 153 9.65 11.60 -25.23
C GLY A 153 10.82 10.62 -25.39
N ILE A 154 11.50 10.20 -24.31
CA ILE A 154 12.50 9.14 -24.39
C ILE A 154 11.82 7.83 -24.77
N LYS A 155 12.22 7.29 -25.92
CA LYS A 155 11.81 5.97 -26.42
C LYS A 155 13.04 5.10 -26.67
N VAL A 156 12.84 3.79 -26.64
CA VAL A 156 13.86 2.80 -26.96
C VAL A 156 13.48 2.04 -28.24
N THR A 157 14.43 1.95 -29.17
CA THR A 157 14.28 1.21 -30.42
C THR A 157 14.63 -0.28 -30.23
N PRO A 158 14.14 -1.19 -31.08
CA PRO A 158 14.52 -2.60 -31.00
C PRO A 158 16.04 -2.86 -31.06
N SER A 159 16.78 -2.02 -31.81
CA SER A 159 18.24 -2.13 -31.88
C SER A 159 18.92 -1.79 -30.54
N GLU A 160 18.40 -0.78 -29.83
CA GLU A 160 18.90 -0.37 -28.52
C GLU A 160 18.57 -1.42 -27.46
N VAL A 161 17.40 -2.07 -27.53
CA VAL A 161 17.04 -3.19 -26.65
C VAL A 161 18.05 -4.34 -26.80
N LYS A 162 18.35 -4.74 -28.04
CA LYS A 162 19.35 -5.78 -28.31
C LYS A 162 20.74 -5.39 -27.81
N LYS A 163 21.16 -4.14 -28.03
CA LYS A 163 22.45 -3.62 -27.57
C LYS A 163 22.53 -3.61 -26.04
N PHE A 164 21.46 -3.18 -25.37
CA PHE A 164 21.35 -3.21 -23.91
C PHE A 164 21.50 -4.65 -23.38
N PHE A 165 20.71 -5.58 -23.91
CA PHE A 165 20.76 -6.99 -23.51
C PHE A 165 22.16 -7.59 -23.69
N ASN A 166 22.77 -7.38 -24.85
CA ASN A 166 24.12 -7.90 -25.15
C ASN A 166 25.23 -7.24 -24.33
N SER A 167 24.97 -6.12 -23.65
CA SER A 167 25.94 -5.46 -22.77
C SER A 167 25.98 -6.05 -21.35
N ILE A 168 24.99 -6.85 -20.99
CA ILE A 168 24.89 -7.49 -19.67
C ILE A 168 25.69 -8.80 -19.73
N PRO A 169 26.64 -9.04 -18.79
CA PRO A 169 27.32 -10.32 -18.69
C PRO A 169 26.32 -11.48 -18.52
N GLN A 170 26.58 -12.61 -19.18
CA GLN A 170 25.64 -13.74 -19.21
C GLN A 170 25.34 -14.32 -17.82
N ASP A 171 26.33 -14.29 -16.91
CA ASP A 171 26.20 -14.71 -15.51
C ASP A 171 25.44 -13.71 -14.63
N SER A 172 25.23 -12.49 -15.13
CA SER A 172 24.50 -11.40 -14.47
C SER A 172 23.07 -11.25 -14.98
N LEU A 173 22.64 -12.05 -15.96
CA LEU A 173 21.27 -12.03 -16.46
C LEU A 173 20.31 -12.58 -15.38
N PRO A 174 19.16 -11.93 -15.15
CA PRO A 174 18.20 -12.40 -14.16
C PRO A 174 17.63 -13.77 -14.57
N TYR A 175 17.31 -14.56 -13.55
CA TYR A 175 16.62 -15.83 -13.71
C TYR A 175 15.14 -15.62 -13.46
N PHE A 176 14.29 -16.04 -14.40
CA PHE A 176 12.85 -16.03 -14.24
C PHE A 176 12.36 -17.41 -13.83
N SER A 177 11.47 -17.44 -12.84
CA SER A 177 10.78 -18.64 -12.39
C SER A 177 9.77 -19.09 -13.46
N THR A 178 8.96 -20.10 -13.14
CA THR A 178 7.93 -20.55 -14.08
C THR A 178 6.91 -19.43 -14.26
N GLU A 179 6.60 -19.09 -15.50
CA GLU A 179 5.53 -18.14 -15.83
C GLU A 179 4.42 -18.84 -16.60
N VAL A 180 3.20 -18.37 -16.41
CA VAL A 180 2.02 -18.93 -17.07
C VAL A 180 1.11 -17.82 -17.57
N GLU A 181 0.37 -18.09 -18.64
CA GLU A 181 -0.79 -17.29 -19.00
C GLU A 181 -2.04 -18.07 -18.61
N VAL A 182 -2.80 -17.49 -17.68
CA VAL A 182 -4.01 -18.12 -17.13
C VAL A 182 -5.11 -17.08 -17.18
N ALA A 183 -6.29 -17.51 -17.61
CA ALA A 183 -7.49 -16.69 -17.58
C ALA A 183 -8.57 -17.32 -16.71
N GLN A 184 -9.46 -16.50 -16.17
CA GLN A 184 -10.62 -16.96 -15.41
C GLN A 184 -11.93 -16.36 -15.92
N ILE A 185 -13.02 -17.11 -15.69
CA ILE A 185 -14.39 -16.59 -15.74
C ILE A 185 -15.01 -16.90 -14.38
N VAL A 186 -15.46 -15.86 -13.70
CA VAL A 186 -16.06 -15.96 -12.37
C VAL A 186 -17.57 -15.77 -12.50
N LYS A 187 -18.34 -16.63 -11.83
CA LYS A 187 -19.77 -16.44 -11.62
C LYS A 187 -20.05 -16.33 -10.13
N ILE A 188 -20.57 -15.18 -9.72
CA ILE A 188 -21.09 -14.97 -8.37
C ILE A 188 -22.58 -15.37 -8.41
N PRO A 189 -23.00 -16.39 -7.65
CA PRO A 189 -24.40 -16.77 -7.57
C PRO A 189 -25.26 -15.61 -7.07
N THR A 190 -26.45 -15.47 -7.66
CA THR A 190 -27.45 -14.54 -7.14
C THR A 190 -28.05 -15.14 -5.89
N VAL A 191 -27.91 -14.47 -4.75
CA VAL A 191 -28.47 -14.95 -3.49
C VAL A 191 -29.99 -14.80 -3.51
N GLY A 192 -30.70 -15.89 -3.21
CA GLY A 192 -32.16 -15.91 -3.16
C GLY A 192 -32.76 -14.96 -2.11
N LYS A 193 -34.01 -14.53 -2.36
CA LYS A 193 -34.76 -13.67 -1.42
C LYS A 193 -34.94 -14.30 -0.04
N GLU A 194 -34.97 -15.63 0.03
CA GLU A 194 -35.10 -16.38 1.29
C GLU A 194 -33.87 -16.19 2.17
N GLN A 195 -32.67 -16.33 1.61
CA GLN A 195 -31.39 -16.20 2.30
C GLN A 195 -31.18 -14.75 2.78
N ILE A 196 -31.50 -13.77 1.92
CA ILE A 196 -31.52 -12.36 2.31
C ILE A 196 -32.54 -12.12 3.44
N GLY A 197 -33.73 -12.72 3.34
CA GLY A 197 -34.76 -12.65 4.36
C GLY A 197 -34.31 -13.24 5.70
N ALA A 198 -33.60 -14.37 5.69
CA ALA A 198 -33.03 -15.00 6.87
C ALA A 198 -31.96 -14.11 7.53
N ALA A 199 -31.07 -13.51 6.74
CA ALA A 199 -30.08 -12.54 7.23
C ALA A 199 -30.77 -11.30 7.85
N LYS A 200 -31.78 -10.74 7.19
CA LYS A 200 -32.59 -9.63 7.75
C LYS A 200 -33.28 -10.01 9.05
N LYS A 201 -33.85 -11.22 9.13
CA LYS A 201 -34.50 -11.71 10.35
C LYS A 201 -33.50 -11.81 11.50
N LYS A 202 -32.34 -12.43 11.26
CA LYS A 202 -31.27 -12.55 12.26
C LYS A 202 -30.76 -11.18 12.71
N LEU A 203 -30.59 -10.22 11.80
CA LEU A 203 -30.21 -8.86 12.15
C LEU A 203 -31.30 -8.10 12.92
N ASN A 204 -32.58 -8.35 12.64
CA ASN A 204 -33.67 -7.83 13.46
C ASN A 204 -33.63 -8.38 14.89
N ASP A 205 -33.33 -9.67 15.06
CA ASP A 205 -33.18 -10.30 16.37
C ASP A 205 -31.99 -9.71 17.14
N ILE A 206 -30.83 -9.53 16.48
CA ILE A 206 -29.65 -8.85 17.03
C ILE A 206 -29.97 -7.41 17.41
N ARG A 207 -30.68 -6.67 16.55
CA ARG A 207 -31.12 -5.30 16.82
C ARG A 207 -32.01 -5.24 18.06
N ALA A 208 -32.96 -6.16 18.21
CA ALA A 208 -33.83 -6.23 19.38
C ALA A 208 -33.04 -6.47 20.67
N ARG A 209 -32.01 -7.33 20.63
CA ARG A 209 -31.08 -7.56 21.75
C ARG A 209 -30.31 -6.30 22.14
N VAL A 210 -29.81 -5.54 21.17
CA VAL A 210 -29.14 -4.25 21.47
C VAL A 210 -30.11 -3.26 22.10
N ILE A 211 -31.34 -3.15 21.59
CA ILE A 211 -32.37 -2.27 22.15
C ILE A 211 -32.75 -2.68 23.59
N ALA A 212 -32.71 -3.98 23.89
CA ALA A 212 -32.92 -4.51 25.23
C ALA A 212 -31.75 -4.28 26.20
N GLY A 213 -30.65 -3.68 25.73
CA GLY A 213 -29.51 -3.27 26.55
C GLY A 213 -28.24 -4.12 26.38
N GLU A 214 -28.24 -5.10 25.48
CA GLU A 214 -27.01 -5.85 25.18
C GLU A 214 -26.00 -4.98 24.41
N SER A 215 -24.71 -5.20 24.64
CA SER A 215 -23.66 -4.42 23.98
C SER A 215 -23.62 -4.71 22.47
N PHE A 216 -23.83 -3.67 21.66
CA PHE A 216 -23.62 -3.74 20.21
C PHE A 216 -22.20 -4.20 19.87
N GLU A 217 -21.21 -3.75 20.63
CA GLU A 217 -19.79 -4.10 20.42
C GLU A 217 -19.57 -5.61 20.56
N ALA A 218 -20.16 -6.22 21.59
CA ALA A 218 -20.06 -7.66 21.83
C ALA A 218 -20.76 -8.45 20.71
N LEU A 219 -21.96 -8.03 20.33
CA LEU A 219 -22.73 -8.66 19.24
C LEU A 219 -22.04 -8.49 17.88
N ALA A 220 -21.37 -7.37 17.64
CA ALA A 220 -20.59 -7.16 16.43
C ALA A 220 -19.37 -8.07 16.39
N LYS A 221 -18.64 -8.22 17.50
CA LYS A 221 -17.52 -9.17 17.62
C LYS A 221 -17.96 -10.62 17.42
N GLU A 222 -19.17 -10.98 17.88
CA GLU A 222 -19.70 -12.34 17.81
C GLU A 222 -20.30 -12.68 16.44
N TYR A 223 -21.06 -11.76 15.83
CA TYR A 223 -21.89 -12.06 14.66
C TYR A 223 -21.48 -11.34 13.38
N SER A 224 -20.76 -10.23 13.45
CA SER A 224 -20.42 -9.48 12.24
C SER A 224 -19.43 -10.26 11.40
N GLN A 225 -19.73 -10.37 10.11
CA GLN A 225 -18.88 -11.00 9.10
C GLN A 225 -18.02 -9.97 8.36
N ASP A 226 -17.99 -8.71 8.82
CA ASP A 226 -17.06 -7.71 8.28
C ASP A 226 -15.64 -7.92 8.85
N PRO A 227 -14.65 -8.35 8.06
CA PRO A 227 -13.31 -8.65 8.57
C PRO A 227 -12.58 -7.41 9.10
N GLY A 228 -12.91 -6.22 8.58
CA GLY A 228 -12.27 -4.97 8.94
C GLY A 228 -12.66 -4.48 10.34
N SER A 229 -13.97 -4.45 10.63
CA SER A 229 -14.51 -3.84 11.84
C SER A 229 -15.02 -4.81 12.90
N ALA A 230 -15.34 -6.07 12.57
CA ALA A 230 -15.95 -7.02 13.52
C ALA A 230 -15.13 -7.16 14.82
N LYS A 231 -13.81 -7.36 14.70
CA LYS A 231 -12.89 -7.46 15.84
C LYS A 231 -12.82 -6.18 16.70
N TYR A 232 -13.17 -5.03 16.11
CA TYR A 232 -13.26 -3.73 16.78
C TYR A 232 -14.70 -3.37 17.16
N GLY A 233 -15.59 -4.36 17.29
CA GLY A 233 -16.97 -4.13 17.69
C GLY A 233 -17.83 -3.45 16.63
N GLY A 234 -17.47 -3.64 15.36
CA GLY A 234 -18.16 -3.05 14.22
C GLY A 234 -17.80 -1.60 13.96
N ASN A 235 -16.89 -1.00 14.73
CA ASN A 235 -16.54 0.42 14.63
C ASN A 235 -15.76 0.72 13.34
N LEU A 236 -16.26 1.68 12.55
CA LEU A 236 -15.66 2.10 11.28
C LEU A 236 -14.86 3.40 11.42
N GLY A 237 -14.90 4.06 12.58
CA GLY A 237 -14.28 5.38 12.78
C GLY A 237 -15.04 6.49 12.05
N PHE A 238 -14.42 7.67 11.98
CA PHE A 238 -14.97 8.82 11.26
C PHE A 238 -14.79 8.66 9.75
N ALA A 239 -15.90 8.79 9.03
CA ALA A 239 -15.91 8.82 7.57
C ALA A 239 -16.47 10.13 7.05
N ARG A 240 -15.86 10.66 5.98
CA ARG A 240 -16.42 11.75 5.17
C ARG A 240 -17.57 11.22 4.32
N ARG A 241 -18.51 12.10 4.00
CA ARG A 241 -19.58 11.78 3.05
C ARG A 241 -19.03 11.36 1.68
N GLY A 242 -19.65 10.35 1.08
CA GLY A 242 -19.29 9.81 -0.23
C GLY A 242 -18.18 8.76 -0.22
N ILE A 243 -17.63 8.41 0.95
CA ILE A 243 -16.62 7.34 1.09
C ILE A 243 -17.28 5.96 1.25
N MET A 244 -18.41 5.90 1.97
CA MET A 244 -19.12 4.65 2.25
C MET A 244 -20.06 4.26 1.12
N ALA A 245 -20.49 2.98 1.08
CA ALA A 245 -21.51 2.53 0.15
C ALA A 245 -22.78 3.43 0.24
N PRO A 246 -23.38 3.85 -0.88
CA PRO A 246 -24.47 4.83 -0.87
C PRO A 246 -25.65 4.44 0.03
N GLU A 247 -26.02 3.16 0.04
CA GLU A 247 -27.11 2.64 0.87
C GLU A 247 -26.75 2.66 2.36
N PHE A 248 -25.49 2.39 2.69
CA PHE A 248 -24.97 2.46 4.05
C PHE A 248 -24.95 3.89 4.58
N GLU A 249 -24.40 4.81 3.80
CA GLU A 249 -24.38 6.24 4.16
C GLU A 249 -25.80 6.79 4.33
N ALA A 250 -26.71 6.48 3.40
CA ALA A 250 -28.10 6.90 3.50
C ALA A 250 -28.81 6.34 4.73
N ALA A 251 -28.49 5.11 5.16
CA ALA A 251 -29.01 4.53 6.38
C ALA A 251 -28.43 5.20 7.63
N ALA A 252 -27.11 5.39 7.70
CA ALA A 252 -26.42 5.98 8.84
C ALA A 252 -26.82 7.45 9.07
N LEU A 253 -26.90 8.25 8.01
CA LEU A 253 -27.18 9.69 8.10
C LEU A 253 -28.64 10.03 8.43
N LYS A 254 -29.55 9.06 8.35
CA LYS A 254 -30.95 9.20 8.79
C LYS A 254 -31.11 9.06 10.31
N LEU A 255 -30.12 8.48 10.98
CA LEU A 255 -30.17 8.18 12.40
C LEU A 255 -29.76 9.39 13.25
N LYS A 256 -30.29 9.45 14.46
CA LYS A 256 -29.75 10.30 15.54
C LYS A 256 -28.54 9.60 16.19
N PRO A 257 -27.65 10.35 16.86
CA PRO A 257 -26.58 9.74 17.65
C PRO A 257 -27.14 8.69 18.62
N ASN A 258 -26.47 7.54 18.69
CA ASN A 258 -26.82 6.30 19.36
C ASN A 258 -28.05 5.54 18.84
N GLU A 259 -28.72 6.00 17.79
CA GLU A 259 -29.84 5.29 17.18
C GLU A 259 -29.35 4.17 16.23
N ILE A 260 -30.13 3.10 16.12
CA ILE A 260 -29.82 1.90 15.32
C ILE A 260 -30.85 1.73 14.20
N SER A 261 -30.35 1.56 12.96
CA SER A 261 -31.20 1.35 11.78
C SER A 261 -31.98 0.05 11.84
N SER A 262 -33.01 -0.06 10.98
CA SER A 262 -33.51 -1.37 10.56
C SER A 262 -32.50 -2.04 9.62
N PRO A 263 -32.58 -3.37 9.40
CA PRO A 263 -31.72 -4.06 8.43
C PRO A 263 -31.91 -3.53 7.01
N PHE A 264 -30.81 -3.29 6.31
CA PHE A 264 -30.78 -2.83 4.92
C PHE A 264 -29.70 -3.56 4.13
N GLU A 265 -29.80 -3.54 2.80
CA GLU A 265 -28.89 -4.26 1.90
C GLU A 265 -27.86 -3.32 1.29
N THR A 266 -26.65 -3.82 1.09
CA THR A 266 -25.62 -3.22 0.22
C THR A 266 -25.06 -4.32 -0.69
N GLN A 267 -24.12 -3.95 -1.57
CA GLN A 267 -23.37 -4.95 -2.35
C GLN A 267 -22.58 -5.96 -1.50
N PHE A 268 -22.36 -5.72 -0.21
CA PHE A 268 -21.59 -6.59 0.69
C PHE A 268 -22.48 -7.55 1.51
N GLY A 269 -23.79 -7.34 1.54
CA GLY A 269 -24.73 -8.14 2.32
C GLY A 269 -25.78 -7.30 3.04
N VAL A 270 -26.29 -7.82 4.15
CA VAL A 270 -27.30 -7.14 4.97
C VAL A 270 -26.62 -6.52 6.19
N HIS A 271 -26.99 -5.29 6.52
CA HIS A 271 -26.39 -4.51 7.59
C HIS A 271 -27.44 -3.99 8.57
N ILE A 272 -27.04 -3.83 9.84
CA ILE A 272 -27.58 -2.81 10.74
C ILE A 272 -26.46 -1.84 11.09
N VAL A 273 -26.77 -0.55 11.20
CA VAL A 273 -25.81 0.48 11.55
C VAL A 273 -26.30 1.27 12.76
N GLN A 274 -25.38 1.63 13.65
CA GLN A 274 -25.57 2.59 14.71
C GLN A 274 -24.73 3.82 14.43
N LEU A 275 -25.36 5.00 14.41
CA LEU A 275 -24.63 6.25 14.34
C LEU A 275 -24.11 6.58 15.74
N LEU A 276 -22.80 6.79 15.90
CA LEU A 276 -22.20 7.13 17.19
C LEU A 276 -22.13 8.65 17.36
N GLU A 277 -21.58 9.32 16.35
CA GLU A 277 -21.31 10.75 16.42
C GLU A 277 -21.37 11.38 15.03
N ARG A 278 -21.66 12.69 14.97
CA ARG A 278 -21.59 13.48 13.76
C ARG A 278 -20.88 14.81 14.02
N ARG A 279 -19.87 15.12 13.20
CA ARG A 279 -19.07 16.35 13.28
C ARG A 279 -18.97 16.97 11.89
N GLY A 280 -19.67 18.08 11.65
CA GLY A 280 -19.66 18.75 10.34
C GLY A 280 -20.06 17.82 9.19
N ASN A 281 -19.11 17.58 8.27
CA ASN A 281 -19.27 16.70 7.10
C ASN A 281 -18.79 15.25 7.33
N GLU A 282 -18.39 14.91 8.56
CA GLU A 282 -17.93 13.59 8.96
C GLU A 282 -18.89 12.95 9.96
N TYR A 283 -18.93 11.62 9.96
CA TYR A 283 -19.74 10.84 10.88
C TYR A 283 -19.02 9.58 11.32
N ASN A 284 -19.16 9.23 12.59
CA ASN A 284 -18.65 7.98 13.14
C ASN A 284 -19.81 7.01 13.32
N SER A 285 -19.63 5.79 12.81
CA SER A 285 -20.64 4.75 12.89
C SER A 285 -20.03 3.39 13.18
N ARG A 286 -20.85 2.50 13.75
CA ARG A 286 -20.52 1.09 13.86
C ARG A 286 -21.61 0.22 13.26
N HIS A 287 -21.26 -0.94 12.73
CA HIS A 287 -22.21 -1.80 12.04
C HIS A 287 -22.06 -3.29 12.38
N ILE A 288 -23.08 -4.07 12.06
CA ILE A 288 -23.01 -5.53 11.98
C ILE A 288 -23.42 -5.92 10.57
N LEU A 289 -22.51 -6.62 9.88
CA LEU A 289 -22.74 -7.15 8.54
C LEU A 289 -23.01 -8.66 8.63
N LEU A 290 -24.10 -9.11 8.01
CA LEU A 290 -24.29 -10.51 7.67
C LEU A 290 -24.30 -10.66 6.15
N MET A 291 -23.32 -11.41 5.64
CA MET A 291 -23.29 -11.86 4.26
C MET A 291 -24.36 -12.93 4.09
N ALA A 292 -25.34 -12.68 3.23
CA ALA A 292 -26.28 -13.71 2.85
C ALA A 292 -25.54 -14.72 1.96
N GLU A 293 -25.40 -15.96 2.43
CA GLU A 293 -24.73 -17.01 1.68
C GLU A 293 -25.68 -17.58 0.61
N PRO A 294 -25.18 -17.88 -0.61
CA PRO A 294 -25.98 -18.54 -1.62
C PRO A 294 -26.36 -19.96 -1.15
N SER A 295 -27.52 -20.44 -1.57
CA SER A 295 -27.91 -21.82 -1.32
C SER A 295 -27.07 -22.81 -2.14
N SER A 296 -27.15 -24.10 -1.79
CA SER A 296 -26.56 -25.17 -2.60
C SER A 296 -27.09 -25.16 -4.04
N ASP A 297 -28.36 -24.82 -4.24
CA ASP A 297 -28.98 -24.75 -5.57
C ASP A 297 -28.46 -23.53 -6.34
N ASP A 298 -28.31 -22.36 -5.69
CA ASP A 298 -27.71 -21.16 -6.32
C ASP A 298 -26.26 -21.44 -6.77
N MET A 299 -25.49 -22.15 -5.93
CA MET A 299 -24.13 -22.58 -6.28
C MET A 299 -24.13 -23.55 -7.45
N LEU A 300 -25.05 -24.51 -7.47
CA LEU A 300 -25.19 -25.49 -8.54
C LEU A 300 -25.56 -24.82 -9.87
N ASP A 301 -26.42 -23.81 -9.85
CA ASP A 301 -26.78 -23.03 -11.04
C ASP A 301 -25.57 -22.27 -11.61
N ALA A 302 -24.74 -21.68 -10.74
CA ALA A 302 -23.50 -21.03 -11.16
C ALA A 302 -22.48 -22.04 -11.74
N GLU A 303 -22.38 -23.24 -11.17
CA GLU A 303 -21.56 -24.33 -11.71
C GLU A 303 -22.06 -24.78 -13.09
N ASN A 304 -23.36 -25.06 -13.23
CA ASN A 304 -23.98 -25.49 -14.48
C ASN A 304 -23.85 -24.43 -15.58
N PHE A 305 -23.96 -23.15 -15.21
CA PHE A 305 -23.74 -22.04 -16.13
C PHE A 305 -22.31 -22.06 -16.67
N LEU A 306 -21.31 -22.15 -15.80
CA LEU A 306 -19.91 -22.17 -16.21
C LEU A 306 -19.53 -23.44 -16.97
N ASP A 307 -20.10 -24.60 -16.64
CA ASP A 307 -19.89 -25.83 -17.39
C ASP A 307 -20.49 -25.76 -18.81
N SER A 308 -21.67 -25.16 -18.94
CA SER A 308 -22.29 -24.87 -20.24
C SER A 308 -21.45 -23.88 -21.05
N LEU A 309 -20.91 -22.85 -20.41
CA LEU A 309 -20.07 -21.84 -21.06
C LEU A 309 -18.74 -22.45 -21.52
N LYS A 310 -18.11 -23.27 -20.68
CA LYS A 310 -16.93 -24.07 -21.04
C LYS A 310 -17.21 -24.92 -22.29
N THR A 311 -18.33 -25.62 -22.35
CA THR A 311 -18.69 -26.45 -23.51
C THR A 311 -18.80 -25.60 -24.80
N LYS A 312 -19.37 -24.39 -24.71
CA LYS A 312 -19.43 -23.46 -25.85
C LYS A 312 -18.04 -22.98 -26.29
N VAL A 313 -17.13 -22.73 -25.35
CA VAL A 313 -15.74 -22.36 -25.66
C VAL A 313 -15.00 -23.52 -26.32
N GLN A 314 -15.15 -24.74 -25.81
CA GLN A 314 -14.53 -25.94 -26.39
C GLN A 314 -15.08 -26.31 -27.77
N ALA A 315 -16.32 -25.92 -28.08
CA ALA A 315 -16.93 -26.08 -29.39
C ALA A 315 -16.64 -24.90 -30.33
N ASP A 316 -15.70 -24.01 -29.99
CA ASP A 316 -15.32 -22.80 -30.72
C ASP A 316 -16.49 -21.86 -31.07
N SER A 317 -17.61 -21.95 -30.34
CA SER A 317 -18.78 -21.11 -30.55
C SER A 317 -18.59 -19.70 -29.99
N ILE A 318 -17.69 -19.54 -29.02
CA ILE A 318 -17.27 -18.28 -28.43
C ILE A 318 -15.83 -18.45 -27.92
N THR A 319 -14.97 -17.43 -28.06
CA THR A 319 -13.63 -17.51 -27.47
C THR A 319 -13.70 -17.34 -25.96
N PHE A 320 -12.70 -17.86 -25.22
CA PHE A 320 -12.64 -17.69 -23.77
C PHE A 320 -12.62 -16.20 -23.40
N GLU A 321 -11.85 -15.40 -24.12
CA GLU A 321 -11.70 -13.96 -23.87
C GLU A 321 -13.02 -13.21 -24.04
N LYS A 322 -13.79 -13.56 -25.08
CA LYS A 322 -15.10 -12.96 -25.31
C LYS A 322 -16.09 -13.41 -24.22
N ALA A 323 -16.06 -14.69 -23.86
CA ALA A 323 -16.89 -15.23 -22.79
C ALA A 323 -16.57 -14.56 -21.44
N ALA A 324 -15.30 -14.33 -21.12
CA ALA A 324 -14.89 -13.63 -19.91
C ALA A 324 -15.41 -12.19 -19.90
N LYS A 325 -15.26 -11.47 -21.00
CA LYS A 325 -15.75 -10.09 -21.12
C LYS A 325 -17.27 -9.97 -20.99
N GLU A 326 -18.03 -10.93 -21.53
CA GLU A 326 -19.49 -10.87 -21.57
C GLU A 326 -20.17 -11.44 -20.32
N TYR A 327 -19.55 -12.42 -19.65
CA TYR A 327 -20.22 -13.21 -18.61
C TYR A 327 -19.49 -13.29 -17.26
N SER A 328 -18.23 -12.86 -17.17
CA SER A 328 -17.51 -12.89 -15.90
C SER A 328 -17.98 -11.77 -14.99
N ASP A 329 -18.29 -12.13 -13.75
CA ASP A 329 -18.58 -11.18 -12.67
C ASP A 329 -17.30 -10.62 -12.03
N ASP A 330 -16.11 -11.05 -12.49
CA ASP A 330 -14.82 -10.50 -12.08
C ASP A 330 -14.41 -9.31 -12.95
N SER A 331 -14.60 -8.11 -12.41
CA SER A 331 -14.27 -6.86 -13.11
C SER A 331 -12.78 -6.66 -13.35
N TYR A 332 -11.89 -7.30 -12.58
CA TYR A 332 -10.45 -7.09 -12.69
C TYR A 332 -9.87 -7.76 -13.93
N THR A 333 -10.34 -8.97 -14.23
CA THR A 333 -9.82 -9.75 -15.36
C THR A 333 -10.73 -9.70 -16.59
N ALA A 334 -12.04 -9.51 -16.44
CA ALA A 334 -13.00 -9.57 -17.56
C ALA A 334 -12.64 -8.63 -18.72
N GLY A 335 -12.21 -7.41 -18.41
CA GLY A 335 -11.83 -6.42 -19.41
C GLY A 335 -10.65 -6.85 -20.30
N ASN A 336 -9.78 -7.71 -19.77
CA ASN A 336 -8.59 -8.22 -20.43
C ASN A 336 -8.76 -9.68 -20.87
N GLY A 337 -10.00 -10.10 -21.17
CA GLY A 337 -10.29 -11.45 -21.64
C GLY A 337 -10.15 -12.52 -20.55
N GLY A 338 -10.22 -12.12 -19.28
CA GLY A 338 -10.11 -13.00 -18.13
C GLY A 338 -8.68 -13.25 -17.68
N PHE A 339 -7.65 -12.74 -18.36
CA PHE A 339 -6.25 -13.01 -18.00
C PHE A 339 -5.85 -12.31 -16.69
N PHE A 340 -5.10 -13.05 -15.86
CA PHE A 340 -4.30 -12.47 -14.80
C PHE A 340 -3.21 -11.58 -15.41
N MET A 341 -2.85 -10.51 -14.70
CA MET A 341 -1.83 -9.56 -15.13
C MET A 341 -0.71 -9.49 -14.10
N ASP A 342 0.52 -9.34 -14.59
CA ASP A 342 1.65 -8.94 -13.74
C ASP A 342 1.58 -7.44 -13.41
N ASP A 343 2.51 -7.00 -12.56
CA ASP A 343 2.64 -5.58 -12.17
C ASP A 343 2.94 -4.63 -13.34
N LEU A 344 3.40 -5.17 -14.47
CA LEU A 344 3.69 -4.42 -15.69
C LEU A 344 2.52 -4.41 -16.68
N GLY A 345 1.41 -5.08 -16.35
CA GLY A 345 0.22 -5.21 -17.19
C GLY A 345 0.31 -6.28 -18.29
N GLY A 346 1.32 -7.16 -18.24
CA GLY A 346 1.47 -8.32 -19.10
C GLY A 346 0.61 -9.50 -18.63
N THR A 347 0.15 -10.36 -19.56
CA THR A 347 -0.69 -11.53 -19.25
C THR A 347 0.07 -12.74 -18.70
N ARG A 348 1.41 -12.63 -18.64
CA ARG A 348 2.29 -13.66 -18.10
C ARG A 348 2.55 -13.33 -16.65
N VAL A 349 2.20 -14.27 -15.78
CA VAL A 349 2.36 -14.12 -14.33
C VAL A 349 3.29 -15.20 -13.80
N SER A 350 4.09 -14.85 -12.81
CA SER A 350 4.88 -15.84 -12.08
C SER A 350 3.94 -16.80 -11.37
N VAL A 351 4.28 -18.09 -11.39
CA VAL A 351 3.52 -19.11 -10.67
C VAL A 351 3.51 -18.86 -9.15
N GLU A 352 4.52 -18.16 -8.64
CA GLU A 352 4.64 -17.80 -7.22
C GLU A 352 3.65 -16.70 -6.80
N ASP A 353 3.16 -15.91 -7.75
CA ASP A 353 2.21 -14.82 -7.51
C ASP A 353 0.74 -15.29 -7.59
N LEU A 354 0.51 -16.54 -8.00
CA LEU A 354 -0.82 -17.12 -8.13
C LEU A 354 -1.42 -17.51 -6.79
N ASP A 355 -2.75 -17.42 -6.69
CA ASP A 355 -3.45 -17.99 -5.54
C ASP A 355 -3.20 -19.53 -5.45
N PRO A 356 -3.09 -20.11 -4.25
CA PRO A 356 -2.76 -21.52 -4.09
C PRO A 356 -3.74 -22.48 -4.81
N VAL A 357 -5.03 -22.16 -4.83
CA VAL A 357 -6.05 -22.97 -5.51
C VAL A 357 -5.86 -22.93 -7.02
N VAL A 358 -5.57 -21.76 -7.60
CA VAL A 358 -5.22 -21.62 -9.01
C VAL A 358 -3.96 -22.44 -9.30
N PHE A 359 -2.91 -22.29 -8.50
CA PHE A 359 -1.66 -23.03 -8.65
C PHE A 359 -1.89 -24.55 -8.69
N PHE A 360 -2.53 -25.13 -7.66
CA PHE A 360 -2.77 -26.56 -7.59
C PHE A 360 -3.70 -27.07 -8.70
N THR A 361 -4.64 -26.24 -9.14
CA THR A 361 -5.50 -26.59 -10.29
C THR A 361 -4.65 -26.72 -11.56
N LEU A 362 -3.80 -25.73 -11.84
CA LEU A 362 -2.96 -25.71 -13.03
C LEU A 362 -1.90 -26.83 -13.04
N ASP A 363 -1.38 -27.21 -11.87
CA ASP A 363 -0.43 -28.31 -11.73
C ASP A 363 -1.01 -29.65 -12.22
N SER A 364 -2.32 -29.83 -12.04
CA SER A 364 -3.06 -31.01 -12.53
C SER A 364 -3.56 -30.90 -13.98
N MET A 365 -3.41 -29.73 -14.62
CA MET A 365 -3.96 -29.44 -15.95
C MET A 365 -2.90 -29.45 -17.05
N GLN A 366 -3.33 -29.72 -18.27
CA GLN A 366 -2.50 -29.51 -19.46
C GLN A 366 -2.74 -28.12 -20.06
N VAL A 367 -1.69 -27.55 -20.66
CA VAL A 367 -1.79 -26.32 -21.44
C VAL A 367 -2.82 -26.49 -22.56
N GLY A 368 -3.65 -25.46 -22.77
CA GLY A 368 -4.80 -25.44 -23.66
C GLY A 368 -6.13 -25.89 -23.03
N GLN A 369 -6.13 -26.39 -21.79
CA GLN A 369 -7.35 -26.89 -21.16
C GLN A 369 -8.10 -25.84 -20.34
N ILE A 370 -9.41 -26.06 -20.22
CA ILE A 370 -10.28 -25.33 -19.30
C ILE A 370 -10.64 -26.26 -18.13
N SER A 371 -10.49 -25.76 -16.90
CA SER A 371 -10.80 -26.50 -15.68
C SER A 371 -12.28 -26.90 -15.61
N LYS A 372 -12.64 -27.73 -14.64
CA LYS A 372 -14.05 -27.83 -14.21
C LYS A 372 -14.43 -26.57 -13.42
N PRO A 373 -15.73 -26.28 -13.21
CA PRO A 373 -16.15 -25.26 -12.25
C PRO A 373 -15.56 -25.55 -10.86
N ILE A 374 -14.98 -24.53 -10.24
CA ILE A 374 -14.31 -24.59 -8.93
C ILE A 374 -14.94 -23.55 -8.03
N LYS A 375 -15.38 -23.98 -6.85
CA LYS A 375 -15.87 -23.08 -5.79
C LYS A 375 -14.70 -22.37 -5.15
N PHE A 376 -14.86 -21.07 -4.92
CA PHE A 376 -13.90 -20.26 -4.19
C PHE A 376 -14.59 -19.07 -3.56
N ARG A 377 -13.85 -18.35 -2.73
CA ARG A 377 -14.31 -17.08 -2.14
C ARG A 377 -13.57 -15.94 -2.81
N THR A 378 -14.30 -14.92 -3.26
CA THR A 378 -13.70 -13.70 -3.82
C THR A 378 -13.00 -12.90 -2.72
N ASP A 379 -12.12 -11.97 -3.10
CA ASP A 379 -11.46 -11.05 -2.17
C ASP A 379 -12.47 -10.23 -1.35
N GLY A 380 -13.64 -9.95 -1.93
CA GLY A 380 -14.77 -9.30 -1.25
C GLY A 380 -15.56 -10.21 -0.30
N GLY A 381 -15.11 -11.45 -0.07
CA GLY A 381 -15.74 -12.40 0.84
C GLY A 381 -16.98 -13.10 0.31
N LYS A 382 -17.31 -12.97 -0.99
CA LYS A 382 -18.48 -13.64 -1.59
C LYS A 382 -18.11 -15.05 -2.03
N GLU A 383 -19.01 -16.00 -1.77
CA GLU A 383 -18.95 -17.32 -2.41
C GLU A 383 -19.15 -17.16 -3.92
N ALA A 384 -18.32 -17.84 -4.70
CA ALA A 384 -18.32 -17.76 -6.15
C ALA A 384 -17.85 -19.08 -6.77
N VAL A 385 -18.10 -19.21 -8.07
CA VAL A 385 -17.61 -20.31 -8.88
C VAL A 385 -16.74 -19.75 -9.98
N ARG A 386 -15.67 -20.44 -10.36
CA ARG A 386 -14.82 -20.06 -11.48
C ARG A 386 -14.45 -21.22 -12.37
N ILE A 387 -14.15 -20.93 -13.62
CA ILE A 387 -13.39 -21.82 -14.52
C ILE A 387 -12.10 -21.13 -14.92
N LEU A 388 -11.03 -21.92 -15.04
CA LEU A 388 -9.69 -21.45 -15.40
C LEU A 388 -9.31 -21.97 -16.79
N TYR A 389 -8.74 -21.11 -17.62
CA TYR A 389 -8.14 -21.48 -18.90
C TYR A 389 -6.62 -21.39 -18.79
N TYR A 390 -5.95 -22.53 -18.94
CA TYR A 390 -4.50 -22.61 -18.89
C TYR A 390 -3.91 -22.42 -20.29
N LYS A 391 -3.63 -21.19 -20.69
CA LYS A 391 -3.27 -20.88 -22.08
C LYS A 391 -1.85 -21.27 -22.44
N SER A 392 -0.88 -20.95 -21.60
CA SER A 392 0.53 -21.21 -21.89
C SER A 392 1.37 -21.33 -20.62
N LYS A 393 2.53 -21.99 -20.73
CA LYS A 393 3.53 -22.16 -19.67
C LYS A 393 4.92 -21.92 -20.25
N ILE A 394 5.70 -21.07 -19.58
CA ILE A 394 7.12 -20.86 -19.84
C ILE A 394 7.88 -21.47 -18.67
N LYS A 395 8.81 -22.37 -18.98
CA LYS A 395 9.65 -23.02 -17.96
C LYS A 395 10.65 -22.01 -17.39
N PRO A 396 11.18 -22.25 -16.18
CA PRO A 396 12.24 -21.42 -15.63
C PRO A 396 13.41 -21.30 -16.61
N HIS A 397 13.90 -20.08 -16.81
CA HIS A 397 14.94 -19.77 -17.79
C HIS A 397 15.73 -18.53 -17.37
N GLN A 398 16.94 -18.41 -17.89
CA GLN A 398 17.67 -17.14 -17.86
C GLN A 398 17.04 -16.18 -18.88
N ALA A 399 16.96 -14.91 -18.52
CA ALA A 399 16.36 -13.87 -19.35
C ALA A 399 16.88 -13.92 -20.79
N ASN A 400 15.99 -13.88 -21.76
CA ASN A 400 16.36 -13.93 -23.18
C ASN A 400 15.46 -13.05 -24.07
N LEU A 401 15.98 -12.68 -25.24
CA LEU A 401 15.29 -11.76 -26.15
C LEU A 401 14.02 -12.34 -26.81
N ASN A 402 13.83 -13.66 -26.81
CA ASN A 402 12.67 -14.28 -27.42
C ASN A 402 11.49 -14.28 -26.45
N ASP A 403 11.74 -14.68 -25.21
CA ASP A 403 10.70 -14.82 -24.18
C ASP A 403 10.45 -13.50 -23.45
N ASP A 404 11.49 -12.71 -23.15
CA ASP A 404 11.40 -11.57 -22.22
C ASP A 404 11.50 -10.20 -22.88
N TRP A 405 11.18 -10.10 -24.18
CA TRP A 405 11.37 -8.87 -24.94
C TRP A 405 10.78 -7.63 -24.25
N GLN A 406 9.55 -7.72 -23.72
CA GLN A 406 8.87 -6.59 -23.04
C GLN A 406 9.60 -6.17 -21.76
N LYS A 407 10.02 -7.13 -20.92
CA LYS A 407 10.78 -6.85 -19.69
C LYS A 407 12.14 -6.22 -20.01
N ILE A 408 12.84 -6.77 -21.02
CA ILE A 408 14.14 -6.25 -21.47
C ILE A 408 13.96 -4.85 -22.10
N GLN A 409 12.89 -4.62 -22.84
CA GLN A 409 12.56 -3.30 -23.40
C GLN A 409 12.29 -2.28 -22.30
N ALA A 410 11.51 -2.62 -21.28
CA ALA A 410 11.27 -1.77 -20.11
C ALA A 410 12.58 -1.47 -19.35
N ALA A 411 13.43 -2.48 -19.12
CA ALA A 411 14.73 -2.30 -18.50
C ALA A 411 15.67 -1.40 -19.33
N ALA A 412 15.71 -1.59 -20.65
CA ALA A 412 16.49 -0.76 -21.57
C ALA A 412 15.99 0.70 -21.58
N LEU A 413 14.67 0.90 -21.58
CA LEU A 413 14.06 2.23 -21.48
C LEU A 413 14.42 2.90 -20.17
N ASN A 414 14.31 2.18 -19.04
CA ASN A 414 14.68 2.69 -17.72
C ASN A 414 16.16 3.05 -17.66
N GLN A 415 17.06 2.20 -18.18
CA GLN A 415 18.49 2.52 -18.27
C GLN A 415 18.73 3.80 -19.09
N LYS A 416 18.03 3.95 -20.23
CA LYS A 416 18.15 5.14 -21.08
C LYS A 416 17.64 6.40 -20.38
N LYS A 417 16.53 6.31 -19.64
CA LYS A 417 16.02 7.40 -18.80
C LYS A 417 17.00 7.77 -17.69
N SER A 418 17.57 6.78 -16.99
CA SER A 418 18.59 7.03 -15.95
C SER A 418 19.84 7.72 -16.51
N LYS A 419 20.29 7.35 -17.72
CA LYS A 419 21.40 8.05 -18.39
C LYS A 419 21.05 9.51 -18.70
N ALA A 420 19.85 9.76 -19.24
CA ALA A 420 19.40 11.12 -19.52
C ALA A 420 19.30 11.98 -18.25
N LEU A 421 18.80 11.42 -17.14
CA LEU A 421 18.76 12.10 -15.85
C LEU A 421 20.17 12.42 -15.32
N ASN A 422 21.13 11.51 -15.49
CA ASN A 422 22.52 11.73 -15.08
C ASN A 422 23.21 12.80 -15.95
N GLU A 423 23.00 12.76 -17.28
CA GLU A 423 23.50 13.79 -18.20
C GLU A 423 22.87 15.16 -17.89
N TRP A 424 21.59 15.19 -17.56
CA TRP A 424 20.89 16.39 -17.11
C TRP A 424 21.49 16.91 -15.80
N PHE A 425 21.69 16.04 -14.80
CA PHE A 425 22.29 16.41 -13.50
C PHE A 425 23.67 17.05 -13.69
N ASN A 426 24.52 16.46 -14.53
CA ASN A 426 25.86 16.98 -14.81
C ASN A 426 25.88 18.35 -15.49
N LYS A 427 24.85 18.69 -16.26
CA LYS A 427 24.69 20.04 -16.82
C LYS A 427 24.08 21.00 -15.80
N ALA A 428 23.03 20.55 -15.12
CA ALA A 428 22.28 21.35 -14.15
C ALA A 428 23.15 21.84 -12.99
N ARG A 429 24.15 21.05 -12.56
CA ARG A 429 25.07 21.43 -11.49
C ARG A 429 25.97 22.64 -11.82
N GLU A 430 26.10 23.02 -13.09
CA GLU A 430 26.88 24.21 -13.50
C GLU A 430 26.09 25.51 -13.28
N ASP A 431 24.76 25.40 -13.23
CA ASP A 431 23.86 26.56 -13.14
C ASP A 431 23.36 26.83 -11.71
N VAL A 432 23.62 25.92 -10.77
CA VAL A 432 23.10 25.94 -9.39
C VAL A 432 24.27 25.83 -8.42
N PHE A 433 24.28 26.66 -7.37
CA PHE A 433 25.34 26.61 -6.37
C PHE A 433 25.17 25.38 -5.48
N ILE A 434 26.20 24.51 -5.44
CA ILE A 434 26.25 23.32 -4.57
C ILE A 434 27.48 23.41 -3.68
N SER A 435 27.27 23.29 -2.36
CA SER A 435 28.34 23.22 -1.36
C SER A 435 28.12 22.02 -0.44
N ILE A 436 29.10 21.11 -0.38
CA ILE A 436 29.07 19.87 0.40
C ILE A 436 30.06 20.01 1.56
N ASP A 437 29.68 19.55 2.75
CA ASP A 437 30.56 19.53 3.92
C ASP A 437 31.78 18.63 3.67
N GLU A 438 32.98 19.14 4.00
CA GLU A 438 34.29 18.49 3.74
C GLU A 438 34.36 17.05 4.27
N ALA A 439 33.59 16.72 5.31
CA ALA A 439 33.51 15.37 5.84
C ALA A 439 33.02 14.33 4.81
N TYR A 440 32.42 14.76 3.69
CA TYR A 440 31.87 13.92 2.63
C TYR A 440 32.66 14.00 1.31
N ASP A 441 33.82 14.67 1.26
CA ASP A 441 34.64 14.79 0.05
C ASP A 441 35.07 13.42 -0.51
N TYR A 442 35.23 12.43 0.36
CA TYR A 442 35.55 11.05 -0.02
C TYR A 442 34.48 10.40 -0.92
N CYS A 443 33.25 10.94 -0.95
CA CYS A 443 32.19 10.48 -1.84
C CYS A 443 32.37 10.94 -3.29
N GLY A 444 33.21 11.94 -3.55
CA GLY A 444 33.51 12.41 -4.91
C GLY A 444 32.30 12.86 -5.71
N ILE A 445 31.22 13.33 -5.06
CA ILE A 445 29.92 13.63 -5.71
C ILE A 445 30.05 14.74 -6.78
N MET A 446 31.01 15.66 -6.59
CA MET A 446 31.28 16.74 -7.53
C MET A 446 32.37 16.40 -8.57
N ASN A 447 33.05 15.25 -8.44
CA ASN A 447 34.22 14.88 -9.25
C ASN A 447 33.90 13.92 -10.39
#